data_AF-A0AAW3RKZ2-F1
#
_entry.id   AF-A0AAW3RKZ2-F1
#
_cell.length_a   1.000
_cell.length_b   1.000
_cell.length_c   1.000
_cell.angle_alpha   90.00
_cell.angle_beta   90.00
_cell.angle_gamma   90.00
#
_symmetry.space_group_name_H-M   'P 1'
#
loop_
_entity.id
_entity.type
_entity.pdbx_description
1 polymer ?
#
loop_
_entity_poly.entity_id
_entity_poly.type
_entity_poly.pdbx_seq_one_letter_code
_entity_poly.pdbx_strand_id
1 'polypeptide(L)'
;MKQVSIIGAGIGGLTAAVRLQKLGYNVTIYEQNAQPGGKMNQIVSQGFTFDVGPTIVMMKDIYEEVFRFCGVDPHNYLPFEEVQPLMHLVFGDQSSLDLSRDLPTLIAEINRIAPDDVNGMLNFLADIYHRYTIAKPNFLERSFRNWRDFYNLPALYVGLQLRTFNNAYKNIAKFIKNENLRNSLAFQTLYIGISPYQGPSLYNIIPMIELFYGVYFLKGGMYTVVNSLVKLFKEQGGTLKLATPVQEIIIKDKVAVGIRVNNHPIHSDYVLCNADFPTAMTTLIPNEQNRGQYTDQKIAKMDYSCSCLVLYLGLDKNTQPKHYTRSTLHKISAKTSPIYLTTASYQKIPRIMSMFHQRWIQV
;
A
#
# COMPACT_ATOMS: atom_id res chain seq x y z
N MET A 1 29.44 13.74 11.47
CA MET A 1 28.21 13.30 10.78
C MET A 1 27.18 12.95 11.85
N LYS A 2 25.94 13.47 11.77
CA LYS A 2 24.93 13.17 12.80
C LYS A 2 24.44 11.72 12.66
N GLN A 3 24.27 11.04 13.79
CA GLN A 3 23.88 9.63 13.89
C GLN A 3 22.36 9.50 13.95
N VAL A 4 21.79 8.61 13.15
CA VAL A 4 20.36 8.28 13.17
C VAL A 4 20.16 6.78 13.35
N SER A 5 19.44 6.41 14.41
CA SER A 5 18.96 5.05 14.60
C SER A 5 17.55 4.91 14.06
N ILE A 6 17.34 3.98 13.12
CA ILE A 6 16.02 3.65 12.57
C ILE A 6 15.56 2.32 13.13
N ILE A 7 14.35 2.28 13.69
CA ILE A 7 13.73 1.07 14.24
C ILE A 7 12.76 0.50 13.19
N GLY A 8 13.10 -0.66 12.63
CA GLY A 8 12.32 -1.39 11.63
C GLY A 8 12.74 -1.09 10.18
N ALA A 9 13.02 -2.15 9.42
CA ALA A 9 13.37 -2.13 8.00
C ALA A 9 12.15 -2.38 7.10
N GLY A 10 10.98 -1.88 7.49
CA GLY A 10 9.82 -1.78 6.59
C GLY A 10 10.02 -0.70 5.51
N ILE A 11 9.08 -0.61 4.56
CA ILE A 11 9.19 0.33 3.42
C ILE A 11 9.42 1.79 3.85
N GLY A 12 8.73 2.26 4.90
CA GLY A 12 8.93 3.61 5.44
C GLY A 12 10.32 3.81 6.03
N GLY A 13 10.82 2.84 6.79
CA GLY A 13 12.17 2.86 7.36
C GLY A 13 13.26 2.85 6.30
N LEU A 14 13.14 1.99 5.29
CA LEU A 14 14.10 1.89 4.18
C LEU A 14 14.13 3.15 3.30
N THR A 15 12.97 3.69 2.94
CA THR A 15 12.89 4.94 2.15
C THR A 15 13.42 6.14 2.93
N ALA A 16 13.13 6.24 4.23
CA ALA A 16 13.73 7.26 5.09
C ALA A 16 15.25 7.09 5.18
N ALA A 17 15.74 5.86 5.31
CA ALA A 17 17.15 5.56 5.46
C ALA A 17 18.00 6.01 4.27
N VAL A 18 17.57 5.68 3.03
CA VAL A 18 18.30 6.10 1.81
C VAL A 18 18.29 7.62 1.64
N ARG A 19 17.19 8.29 2.01
CA ARG A 19 17.12 9.76 1.97
C ARG A 19 18.04 10.39 3.00
N LEU A 20 18.05 9.88 4.23
CA LEU A 20 18.91 10.39 5.30
C LEU A 20 20.39 10.15 4.98
N GLN A 21 20.77 8.99 4.44
CA GLN A 21 22.13 8.76 3.94
C GLN A 21 22.50 9.75 2.84
N LYS A 22 21.62 9.96 1.85
CA LYS A 22 21.85 10.96 0.79
C LYS A 22 22.06 12.37 1.32
N LEU A 23 21.37 12.73 2.39
CA LEU A 23 21.50 14.02 3.08
C LEU A 23 22.75 14.13 3.99
N GLY A 24 23.58 13.08 4.05
CA GLY A 24 24.83 13.08 4.79
C GLY A 24 24.67 12.79 6.29
N TYR A 25 23.60 12.09 6.70
CA TYR A 25 23.53 11.48 8.02
C TYR A 25 24.28 10.14 8.02
N ASN A 26 24.63 9.64 9.20
CA ASN A 26 25.11 8.27 9.38
C ASN A 26 23.96 7.44 9.96
N VAL A 27 23.42 6.52 9.16
CA VAL A 27 22.18 5.81 9.46
C VAL A 27 22.46 4.34 9.76
N THR A 28 21.92 3.87 10.89
CA THR A 28 21.83 2.44 11.18
C THR A 28 20.37 2.02 11.34
N ILE A 29 19.94 1.02 10.58
CA ILE A 29 18.62 0.39 10.71
C ILE A 29 18.73 -0.86 11.58
N TYR A 30 17.84 -0.98 12.56
CA TYR A 30 17.69 -2.13 13.45
C TYR A 30 16.37 -2.84 13.13
N GLU A 31 16.44 -4.05 12.62
CA GLU A 31 15.29 -4.88 12.24
C GLU A 31 15.23 -6.13 13.11
N GLN A 32 14.08 -6.38 13.71
CA GLN A 32 13.88 -7.52 14.61
C GLN A 32 13.85 -8.86 13.86
N ASN A 33 13.41 -8.86 12.61
CA ASN A 33 13.31 -10.07 11.79
C ASN A 33 14.64 -10.42 11.11
N ALA A 34 14.76 -11.66 10.65
CA ALA A 34 15.91 -12.12 9.87
C ALA A 34 15.97 -11.52 8.45
N GLN A 35 14.90 -10.84 8.01
CA GLN A 35 14.79 -10.24 6.69
C GLN A 35 14.15 -8.85 6.76
N PRO A 36 14.54 -7.90 5.89
CA PRO A 36 13.89 -6.61 5.78
C PRO A 36 12.57 -6.70 5.00
N GLY A 37 11.77 -5.63 5.02
CA GLY A 37 10.56 -5.47 4.20
C GLY A 37 9.27 -5.29 5.01
N GLY A 38 9.25 -5.77 6.26
CA GLY A 38 8.07 -5.65 7.12
C GLY A 38 6.85 -6.33 6.50
N LYS A 39 5.81 -5.56 6.17
CA LYS A 39 4.62 -6.07 5.46
C LYS A 39 4.88 -6.37 3.98
N MET A 40 5.85 -5.70 3.35
CA MET A 40 6.27 -5.99 1.98
C MET A 40 7.30 -7.11 2.02
N ASN A 41 6.84 -8.34 2.23
CA ASN A 41 7.70 -9.50 2.45
C ASN A 41 7.31 -10.66 1.52
N GLN A 42 8.07 -11.74 1.57
CA GLN A 42 7.92 -12.87 0.66
C GLN A 42 8.06 -14.21 1.39
N ILE A 43 7.24 -15.18 1.00
CA ILE A 43 7.40 -16.59 1.36
C ILE A 43 8.02 -17.30 0.17
N VAL A 44 9.13 -17.99 0.40
CA VAL A 44 9.74 -18.89 -0.59
C VAL A 44 9.67 -20.31 -0.04
N SER A 45 9.02 -21.21 -0.75
CA SER A 45 8.86 -22.60 -0.32
C SER A 45 8.61 -23.52 -1.52
N GLN A 46 9.29 -24.66 -1.56
CA GLN A 46 9.09 -25.73 -2.56
C GLN A 46 9.15 -25.22 -4.03
N GLY A 47 10.07 -24.29 -4.31
CA GLY A 47 10.24 -23.71 -5.65
C GLY A 47 9.17 -22.67 -6.05
N PHE A 48 8.29 -22.29 -5.12
CA PHE A 48 7.34 -21.20 -5.27
C PHE A 48 7.74 -19.99 -4.45
N THR A 49 7.30 -18.83 -4.93
CA THR A 49 7.54 -17.53 -4.32
C THR A 49 6.23 -16.77 -4.26
N PHE A 50 5.86 -16.30 -3.07
CA PHE A 50 4.62 -15.57 -2.81
C PHE A 50 4.91 -14.26 -2.08
N ASP A 51 4.52 -13.13 -2.66
CA ASP A 51 4.48 -11.87 -1.91
C ASP A 51 3.33 -11.90 -0.90
N VAL A 52 3.59 -11.52 0.35
CA VAL A 52 2.64 -11.71 1.46
C VAL A 52 1.89 -10.46 1.93
N GLY A 53 2.10 -9.34 1.25
CA GLY A 53 1.45 -8.08 1.60
C GLY A 53 0.93 -7.36 0.36
N PRO A 54 1.55 -6.24 -0.04
CA PRO A 54 1.15 -5.56 -1.26
C PRO A 54 1.46 -6.43 -2.49
N THR A 55 0.58 -6.38 -3.48
CA THR A 55 0.71 -7.15 -4.73
C THR A 55 0.45 -6.30 -5.98
N ILE A 56 0.04 -5.04 -5.81
CA ILE A 56 -0.35 -4.15 -6.91
C ILE A 56 0.53 -2.90 -6.85
N VAL A 57 1.22 -2.60 -7.95
CA VAL A 57 1.95 -1.33 -8.12
C VAL A 57 1.05 -0.35 -8.85
N MET A 58 0.66 0.71 -8.15
CA MET A 58 0.08 1.92 -8.74
C MET A 58 1.07 3.07 -8.60
N MET A 59 0.92 4.11 -9.43
CA MET A 59 1.73 5.33 -9.33
C MET A 59 3.25 5.04 -9.27
N LYS A 60 3.77 4.31 -10.26
CA LYS A 60 5.19 3.90 -10.30
C LYS A 60 6.17 5.05 -10.01
N ASP A 61 5.83 6.27 -10.40
CA ASP A 61 6.65 7.46 -10.19
C ASP A 61 6.99 7.73 -8.71
N ILE A 62 6.11 7.34 -7.77
CA ILE A 62 6.37 7.48 -6.32
C ILE A 62 7.52 6.57 -5.89
N TYR A 63 7.57 5.34 -6.42
CA TYR A 63 8.64 4.40 -6.13
C TYR A 63 9.95 4.87 -6.72
N GLU A 64 9.92 5.31 -7.98
CA GLU A 64 11.09 5.78 -8.72
C GLU A 64 11.66 7.09 -8.16
N GLU A 65 10.82 7.97 -7.60
CA GLU A 65 11.25 9.27 -7.08
C GLU A 65 12.26 9.16 -5.93
N VAL A 66 12.16 8.13 -5.08
CA VAL A 66 13.14 7.90 -4.00
C VAL A 66 14.54 7.67 -4.56
N PHE A 67 14.65 6.95 -5.67
CA PHE A 67 15.91 6.66 -6.35
C PHE A 67 16.44 7.91 -7.07
N ARG A 68 15.56 8.63 -7.77
CA ARG A 68 15.91 9.92 -8.39
C ARG A 68 16.40 10.94 -7.37
N PHE A 69 15.77 11.02 -6.20
CA PHE A 69 16.20 11.88 -5.10
C PHE A 69 17.63 11.52 -4.63
N CYS A 70 17.97 10.23 -4.64
CA CYS A 70 19.32 9.77 -4.32
C CYS A 70 20.34 10.03 -5.44
N GLY A 71 19.88 10.51 -6.61
CA GLY A 71 20.72 10.80 -7.78
C GLY A 71 21.07 9.57 -8.59
N VAL A 72 20.28 8.50 -8.50
CA VAL A 72 20.46 7.28 -9.30
C VAL A 72 19.27 7.05 -10.22
N ASP A 73 19.50 6.38 -11.34
CA ASP A 73 18.44 6.03 -12.28
C ASP A 73 17.58 4.88 -11.70
N PRO A 74 16.28 5.10 -11.45
CA PRO A 74 15.37 4.08 -10.93
C PRO A 74 15.28 2.83 -11.79
N HIS A 75 15.47 2.91 -13.11
CA HIS A 75 15.35 1.75 -14.00
C HIS A 75 16.41 0.67 -13.74
N ASN A 76 17.53 1.02 -13.10
CA ASN A 76 18.55 0.08 -12.66
C ASN A 76 18.16 -0.72 -11.40
N TYR A 77 17.04 -0.36 -10.77
CA TYR A 77 16.59 -0.91 -9.49
C TYR A 77 15.16 -1.45 -9.57
N LEU A 78 14.30 -0.85 -10.39
CA LEU A 78 12.87 -1.14 -10.45
C LEU A 78 12.48 -1.50 -11.88
N PRO A 79 12.57 -2.79 -12.28
CA PRO A 79 12.16 -3.26 -13.59
C PRO A 79 10.63 -3.38 -13.65
N PHE A 80 9.94 -2.24 -13.78
CA PHE A 80 8.49 -2.20 -13.92
C PHE A 80 8.06 -2.66 -15.31
N GLU A 81 7.06 -3.53 -15.34
CA GLU A 81 6.34 -3.97 -16.53
C GLU A 81 4.87 -3.55 -16.38
N GLU A 82 4.30 -2.88 -17.38
CA GLU A 82 2.88 -2.51 -17.32
C GLU A 82 2.00 -3.75 -17.51
N VAL A 83 0.93 -3.86 -16.72
CA VAL A 83 -0.03 -4.96 -16.78
C VAL A 83 -1.19 -4.56 -17.70
N GLN A 84 -1.50 -5.37 -18.72
CA GLN A 84 -2.58 -5.10 -19.67
C GLN A 84 -3.36 -6.37 -20.05
N PRO A 85 -4.66 -6.52 -19.76
CA PRO A 85 -5.53 -5.52 -19.14
C PRO A 85 -5.14 -5.29 -17.68
N LEU A 86 -5.48 -4.12 -17.15
CA LEU A 86 -5.21 -3.75 -15.75
C LEU A 86 -5.87 -4.75 -14.80
N MET A 87 -7.08 -5.20 -15.16
CA MET A 87 -7.85 -6.19 -14.42
C MET A 87 -8.86 -6.88 -15.35
N HIS A 88 -9.02 -8.19 -15.19
CA HIS A 88 -10.05 -8.99 -15.86
C HIS A 88 -11.12 -9.41 -14.85
N LEU A 89 -12.33 -8.88 -15.00
CA LEU A 89 -13.45 -9.15 -14.10
C LEU A 89 -14.38 -10.20 -14.72
N VAL A 90 -14.86 -11.14 -13.89
CA VAL A 90 -15.90 -12.11 -14.27
C VAL A 90 -17.08 -11.94 -13.31
N PHE A 91 -18.26 -11.75 -13.87
CA PHE A 91 -19.49 -11.54 -13.11
C PHE A 91 -20.24 -12.87 -12.91
N GLY A 92 -21.24 -12.87 -12.02
CA GLY A 92 -21.99 -14.09 -11.67
C GLY A 92 -22.79 -14.70 -12.82
N ASP A 93 -23.09 -13.91 -13.85
CA ASP A 93 -23.73 -14.31 -15.11
C ASP A 93 -22.71 -14.79 -16.16
N GLN A 94 -21.43 -14.94 -15.78
CA GLN A 94 -20.29 -15.28 -16.64
C GLN A 94 -19.92 -14.21 -17.68
N SER A 95 -20.58 -13.05 -17.67
CA SER A 95 -20.09 -11.90 -18.41
C SER A 95 -18.73 -11.47 -17.85
N SER A 96 -17.92 -10.83 -18.67
CA SER A 96 -16.61 -10.34 -18.27
C SER A 96 -16.37 -8.91 -18.73
N LEU A 97 -15.44 -8.25 -18.06
CA LEU A 97 -15.00 -6.90 -18.37
C LEU A 97 -13.48 -6.82 -18.20
N ASP A 98 -12.80 -6.43 -19.27
CA ASP A 98 -11.40 -6.06 -19.22
C ASP A 98 -11.26 -4.56 -18.97
N LEU A 99 -10.66 -4.20 -17.85
CA LEU A 99 -10.30 -2.80 -17.58
C LEU A 99 -8.96 -2.49 -18.26
N SER A 100 -8.97 -1.45 -19.07
CA SER A 100 -7.79 -0.95 -19.74
C SER A 100 -7.56 0.52 -19.40
N ARG A 101 -6.28 0.89 -19.35
CA ARG A 101 -5.83 2.28 -19.34
C ARG A 101 -6.03 2.93 -20.71
N ASP A 102 -5.94 2.14 -21.78
CA ASP A 102 -6.15 2.63 -23.13
C ASP A 102 -7.63 2.99 -23.31
N LEU A 103 -7.90 4.29 -23.44
CA LEU A 103 -9.27 4.82 -23.45
C LEU A 103 -10.11 4.26 -24.61
N PRO A 104 -9.61 4.14 -25.85
CA PRO A 104 -10.34 3.45 -26.93
C PRO A 104 -10.73 2.01 -26.56
N THR A 105 -9.79 1.22 -26.02
CA THR A 105 -10.06 -0.15 -25.56
C THR A 105 -11.10 -0.19 -24.45
N LEU A 106 -10.98 0.69 -23.45
CA LEU A 106 -11.92 0.80 -22.35
C LEU A 106 -13.34 1.16 -22.85
N ILE A 107 -13.45 2.14 -23.75
CA ILE A 107 -14.73 2.55 -24.34
C ILE A 107 -15.35 1.39 -25.13
N ALA A 108 -14.57 0.66 -25.93
CA ALA A 108 -15.05 -0.49 -26.67
C ALA A 108 -15.60 -1.58 -25.73
N GLU A 109 -14.88 -1.87 -24.64
CA GLU A 109 -15.32 -2.84 -23.62
C GLU A 109 -16.59 -2.38 -22.90
N ILE A 110 -16.68 -1.11 -22.51
CA ILE A 110 -17.90 -0.54 -21.90
C ILE A 110 -19.06 -0.58 -22.88
N ASN A 111 -18.85 -0.21 -24.14
CA ASN A 111 -19.89 -0.21 -25.17
C ASN A 111 -20.43 -1.63 -25.43
N ARG A 112 -19.58 -2.65 -25.31
CA ARG A 112 -19.96 -4.06 -25.44
C ARG A 112 -20.91 -4.52 -24.33
N ILE A 113 -20.75 -4.02 -23.10
CA ILE A 113 -21.52 -4.48 -21.93
C ILE A 113 -22.64 -3.53 -21.50
N ALA A 114 -22.50 -2.23 -21.76
CA ALA A 114 -23.37 -1.16 -21.29
C ALA A 114 -23.23 0.09 -22.19
N PRO A 115 -23.77 0.06 -23.43
CA PRO A 115 -23.63 1.16 -24.39
C PRO A 115 -24.15 2.51 -23.87
N ASP A 116 -25.23 2.48 -23.09
CA ASP A 116 -25.82 3.68 -22.48
C ASP A 116 -24.92 4.37 -21.45
N ASP A 117 -23.91 3.67 -20.93
CA ASP A 117 -23.00 4.17 -19.89
C ASP A 117 -21.68 4.71 -20.43
N VAL A 118 -21.42 4.68 -21.74
CA VAL A 118 -20.17 5.17 -22.33
C VAL A 118 -19.94 6.64 -21.98
N ASN A 119 -20.92 7.51 -22.24
CA ASN A 119 -20.86 8.93 -21.88
C ASN A 119 -20.82 9.13 -20.36
N GLY A 120 -21.53 8.27 -19.62
CA GLY A 120 -21.51 8.23 -18.17
C GLY A 120 -20.10 8.02 -17.62
N MET A 121 -19.39 7.01 -18.13
CA MET A 121 -18.01 6.71 -17.74
C MET A 121 -17.08 7.89 -18.02
N LEU A 122 -17.15 8.49 -19.21
CA LEU A 122 -16.29 9.64 -19.55
C LEU A 122 -16.52 10.81 -18.59
N ASN A 123 -17.78 11.12 -18.29
CA ASN A 123 -18.13 12.17 -17.34
C ASN A 123 -17.67 11.84 -15.92
N PHE A 124 -17.77 10.56 -15.51
CA PHE A 124 -17.27 10.09 -14.22
C PHE A 124 -15.75 10.26 -14.11
N LEU A 125 -14.99 9.82 -15.13
CA LEU A 125 -13.53 9.95 -15.18
C LEU A 125 -13.09 11.43 -15.16
N ALA A 126 -13.79 12.30 -15.87
CA ALA A 126 -13.51 13.73 -15.87
C ALA A 126 -13.80 14.38 -14.50
N ASP A 127 -14.97 14.11 -13.90
CA ASP A 127 -15.34 14.61 -12.56
C ASP A 127 -14.32 14.18 -11.51
N ILE A 128 -13.89 12.92 -11.54
CA ILE A 128 -13.00 12.41 -10.53
C ILE A 128 -11.55 12.85 -10.71
N TYR A 129 -11.09 12.97 -11.96
CA TYR A 129 -9.78 13.53 -12.24
C TYR A 129 -9.69 14.99 -11.78
N HIS A 130 -10.74 15.79 -12.03
CA HIS A 130 -10.82 17.15 -11.51
C HIS A 130 -10.69 17.18 -9.98
N ARG A 131 -11.45 16.34 -9.27
CA ARG A 131 -11.34 16.23 -7.80
C ARG A 131 -9.95 15.80 -7.35
N TYR A 132 -9.30 14.88 -8.05
CA TYR A 132 -7.94 14.48 -7.75
C TYR A 132 -6.93 15.62 -7.91
N THR A 133 -7.03 16.44 -8.97
CA THR A 133 -6.13 17.58 -9.16
C THR A 133 -6.24 18.62 -8.05
N ILE A 134 -7.41 18.71 -7.39
CA ILE A 134 -7.61 19.53 -6.20
C ILE A 134 -7.09 18.82 -4.95
N ALA A 135 -7.46 17.55 -4.74
CA ALA A 135 -7.11 16.78 -3.56
C ALA A 135 -5.59 16.57 -3.41
N LYS A 136 -4.88 16.32 -4.51
CA LYS A 136 -3.46 15.98 -4.51
C LYS A 136 -2.58 17.05 -3.83
N PRO A 137 -2.51 18.30 -4.31
CA PRO A 137 -1.65 19.32 -3.71
C PRO A 137 -2.21 19.87 -2.39
N ASN A 138 -3.52 19.80 -2.17
CA ASN A 138 -4.15 20.39 -0.98
C ASN A 138 -4.23 19.43 0.21
N PHE A 139 -4.26 18.12 -0.03
CA PHE A 139 -4.43 17.10 0.99
C PHE A 139 -3.43 15.93 0.88
N LEU A 140 -3.25 15.32 -0.29
CA LEU A 140 -2.46 14.08 -0.39
C LEU A 140 -0.94 14.31 -0.23
N GLU A 141 -0.42 15.45 -0.69
CA GLU A 141 1.01 15.78 -0.63
C GLU A 141 1.38 16.69 0.55
N ARG A 142 0.42 17.03 1.42
CA ARG A 142 0.65 17.91 2.58
C ARG A 142 0.81 17.12 3.86
N SER A 143 1.74 17.56 4.70
CA SER A 143 1.89 17.06 6.07
C SER A 143 0.98 17.85 7.00
N PHE A 144 0.07 17.16 7.69
CA PHE A 144 -0.78 17.74 8.74
C PHE A 144 -0.13 17.46 10.10
N ARG A 145 0.54 18.48 10.66
CA ARG A 145 1.25 18.36 11.94
C ARG A 145 0.46 18.97 13.10
N ASN A 146 -0.38 19.95 12.80
CA ASN A 146 -1.17 20.67 13.78
C ASN A 146 -2.66 20.65 13.41
N TRP A 147 -3.53 20.74 14.41
CA TRP A 147 -4.98 20.85 14.18
C TRP A 147 -5.36 22.03 13.28
N ARG A 148 -4.58 23.13 13.29
CA ARG A 148 -4.78 24.30 12.41
C ARG A 148 -4.52 24.01 10.92
N ASP A 149 -3.75 22.97 10.62
CA ASP A 149 -3.51 22.55 9.24
C ASP A 149 -4.79 21.94 8.63
N PHE A 150 -5.67 21.41 9.49
CA PHE A 150 -6.95 20.82 9.12
C PHE A 150 -8.11 21.82 9.20
N TYR A 151 -8.15 22.65 10.25
CA TYR A 151 -9.22 23.62 10.48
C TYR A 151 -8.84 25.02 9.97
N ASN A 152 -8.85 25.20 8.65
CA ASN A 152 -8.66 26.51 8.02
C ASN A 152 -9.65 26.75 6.86
N LEU A 153 -9.89 28.03 6.51
CA LEU A 153 -10.82 28.43 5.46
C LEU A 153 -10.49 27.81 4.09
N PRO A 154 -9.22 27.74 3.65
CA PRO A 154 -8.87 27.02 2.42
C PRO A 154 -9.22 25.53 2.46
N ALA A 155 -8.92 24.82 3.56
CA ALA A 155 -9.25 23.41 3.72
C ALA A 155 -10.77 23.18 3.73
N LEU A 156 -11.55 24.08 4.31
CA LEU A 156 -13.01 24.04 4.26
C LEU A 156 -13.55 24.25 2.83
N TYR A 157 -13.01 25.23 2.10
CA TYR A 157 -13.37 25.49 0.71
C TYR A 157 -13.06 24.27 -0.18
N VAL A 158 -11.87 23.68 -0.02
CA VAL A 158 -11.49 22.47 -0.73
C VAL A 158 -12.38 21.29 -0.31
N GLY A 159 -12.69 21.13 0.97
CA GLY A 159 -13.60 20.10 1.47
C GLY A 159 -14.98 20.17 0.82
N LEU A 160 -15.52 21.38 0.62
CA LEU A 160 -16.76 21.62 -0.10
C LEU A 160 -16.67 21.23 -1.58
N GLN A 161 -15.55 21.58 -2.25
CA GLN A 161 -15.31 21.20 -3.65
C GLN A 161 -15.17 19.69 -3.86
N LEU A 162 -14.59 18.98 -2.90
CA LEU A 162 -14.37 17.53 -2.96
C LEU A 162 -15.67 16.70 -2.78
N ARG A 163 -16.77 17.32 -2.32
CA ARG A 163 -18.10 16.69 -2.14
C ARG A 163 -18.02 15.34 -1.38
N THR A 164 -17.26 15.33 -0.28
CA THR A 164 -16.90 14.13 0.50
C THR A 164 -18.06 13.48 1.27
N PHE A 165 -19.22 14.14 1.36
CA PHE A 165 -20.37 13.72 2.19
C PHE A 165 -21.23 12.59 1.61
N ASN A 166 -21.00 12.16 0.36
CA ASN A 166 -21.75 11.07 -0.26
C ASN A 166 -20.94 9.77 -0.25
N ASN A 167 -21.63 8.62 -0.16
CA ASN A 167 -21.05 7.29 -0.34
C ASN A 167 -20.52 7.11 -1.78
N ALA A 168 -19.33 6.50 -1.90
CA ALA A 168 -18.66 6.12 -3.15
C ALA A 168 -19.59 5.50 -4.21
N TYR A 169 -20.35 4.46 -3.87
CA TYR A 169 -21.28 3.77 -4.76
C TYR A 169 -22.40 4.69 -5.27
N LYS A 170 -22.99 5.53 -4.40
CA LYS A 170 -24.03 6.50 -4.80
C LYS A 170 -23.48 7.56 -5.74
N ASN A 171 -22.20 7.94 -5.60
CA ASN A 171 -21.57 8.88 -6.52
C ASN A 171 -21.36 8.25 -7.91
N ILE A 172 -20.91 7.00 -7.98
CA ILE A 172 -20.76 6.26 -9.25
C ILE A 172 -22.12 6.12 -9.95
N ALA A 173 -23.18 5.79 -9.19
CA ALA A 173 -24.53 5.61 -9.72
C ALA A 173 -25.19 6.86 -10.34
N LYS A 174 -24.61 8.06 -10.15
CA LYS A 174 -25.05 9.27 -10.86
C LYS A 174 -24.64 9.27 -12.34
N PHE A 175 -23.61 8.51 -12.66
CA PHE A 175 -23.01 8.47 -13.99
C PHE A 175 -23.29 7.15 -14.70
N ILE A 176 -23.29 6.04 -13.97
CA ILE A 176 -23.32 4.68 -14.52
C ILE A 176 -24.57 3.95 -14.04
N LYS A 177 -25.36 3.42 -14.97
CA LYS A 177 -26.61 2.71 -14.73
C LYS A 177 -26.41 1.20 -14.60
N ASN A 178 -25.49 0.61 -15.35
CA ASN A 178 -25.21 -0.83 -15.32
C ASN A 178 -24.66 -1.23 -13.93
N GLU A 179 -25.20 -2.31 -13.36
CA GLU A 179 -24.83 -2.75 -12.01
C GLU A 179 -23.44 -3.39 -11.96
N ASN A 180 -23.06 -4.16 -12.99
CA ASN A 180 -21.74 -4.79 -13.08
C ASN A 180 -20.62 -3.74 -13.19
N LEU A 181 -20.82 -2.68 -13.98
CA LEU A 181 -19.88 -1.54 -14.05
C LEU A 181 -19.80 -0.73 -12.74
N ARG A 182 -20.93 -0.54 -12.05
CA ARG A 182 -20.91 0.12 -10.74
C ARG A 182 -20.12 -0.71 -9.72
N ASN A 183 -20.36 -2.03 -9.72
CA ASN A 183 -19.69 -2.97 -8.84
C ASN A 183 -18.19 -3.06 -9.15
N SER A 184 -17.75 -3.00 -10.41
CA SER A 184 -16.33 -3.02 -10.76
C SER A 184 -15.59 -1.80 -10.22
N LEU A 185 -16.16 -0.60 -10.36
CA LEU A 185 -15.55 0.63 -9.85
C LEU A 185 -15.58 0.72 -8.33
N ALA A 186 -16.68 0.27 -7.71
CA ALA A 186 -16.80 0.23 -6.25
C ALA A 186 -15.88 -0.82 -5.63
N PHE A 187 -15.56 -1.91 -6.34
CA PHE A 187 -14.63 -2.93 -5.87
C PHE A 187 -13.24 -2.33 -5.57
N GLN A 188 -12.75 -1.43 -6.42
CA GLN A 188 -11.43 -0.81 -6.23
C GLN A 188 -11.36 0.04 -4.94
N THR A 189 -12.49 0.51 -4.40
CA THR A 189 -12.49 1.22 -3.11
C THR A 189 -12.28 0.29 -1.90
N LEU A 190 -12.21 -1.03 -2.09
CA LEU A 190 -11.88 -1.96 -1.00
C LEU A 190 -10.39 -1.97 -0.64
N TYR A 191 -9.53 -1.37 -1.46
CA TYR A 191 -8.07 -1.39 -1.26
C TYR A 191 -7.63 -0.69 0.04
N ILE A 192 -8.51 0.10 0.63
CA ILE A 192 -8.31 0.82 1.89
C ILE A 192 -8.91 0.10 3.10
N GLY A 193 -9.48 -1.11 2.92
CA GLY A 193 -10.10 -1.88 4.00
C GLY A 193 -11.41 -1.27 4.54
N ILE A 194 -12.00 -0.30 3.82
CA ILE A 194 -13.26 0.35 4.17
C ILE A 194 -14.35 -0.15 3.22
N SER A 195 -15.53 -0.43 3.76
CA SER A 195 -16.69 -0.82 2.94
C SER A 195 -17.03 0.30 1.94
N PRO A 196 -17.21 -0.02 0.63
CA PRO A 196 -17.63 0.95 -0.38
C PRO A 196 -18.96 1.63 0.00
N TYR A 197 -19.76 1.00 0.85
CA TYR A 197 -21.07 1.51 1.27
C TYR A 197 -21.01 2.54 2.40
N GLN A 198 -19.86 2.67 3.06
CA GLN A 198 -19.65 3.51 4.24
C GLN A 198 -18.52 4.54 4.04
N GLY A 199 -17.64 4.33 3.05
CA GLY A 199 -16.50 5.21 2.81
C GLY A 199 -16.85 6.54 2.09
N PRO A 200 -16.17 7.66 2.41
CA PRO A 200 -16.25 8.91 1.66
C PRO A 200 -16.02 8.75 0.14
N SER A 201 -16.74 9.54 -0.66
CA SER A 201 -16.63 9.57 -2.13
C SER A 201 -15.22 9.88 -2.67
N LEU A 202 -14.36 10.48 -1.85
CA LEU A 202 -12.95 10.76 -2.19
C LEU A 202 -12.19 9.49 -2.59
N TYR A 203 -12.59 8.32 -2.07
CA TYR A 203 -11.92 7.05 -2.37
C TYR A 203 -12.14 6.53 -3.79
N ASN A 204 -13.10 7.10 -4.54
CA ASN A 204 -13.22 6.86 -5.96
C ASN A 204 -11.97 7.37 -6.74
N ILE A 205 -11.03 8.11 -6.11
CA ILE A 205 -9.74 8.47 -6.72
C ILE A 205 -8.91 7.22 -7.07
N ILE A 206 -9.05 6.12 -6.32
CA ILE A 206 -8.28 4.88 -6.54
C ILE A 206 -8.55 4.25 -7.91
N PRO A 207 -9.81 3.96 -8.31
CA PRO A 207 -10.09 3.42 -9.64
C PRO A 207 -9.61 4.34 -10.76
N MET A 208 -9.68 5.67 -10.55
CA MET A 208 -9.10 6.63 -11.49
C MET A 208 -7.58 6.49 -11.59
N ILE A 209 -6.88 6.33 -10.47
CA ILE A 209 -5.41 6.18 -10.48
C ILE A 209 -5.00 5.01 -11.37
N GLU A 210 -5.67 3.87 -11.25
CA GLU A 210 -5.38 2.69 -12.09
C GLU A 210 -5.66 2.95 -13.57
N LEU A 211 -6.84 3.52 -13.88
CA LEU A 211 -7.24 3.78 -15.26
C LEU A 211 -6.36 4.85 -15.95
N PHE A 212 -5.83 5.82 -15.21
CA PHE A 212 -5.00 6.89 -15.78
C PHE A 212 -3.50 6.57 -15.75
N TYR A 213 -2.99 6.09 -14.61
CA TYR A 213 -1.55 5.89 -14.40
C TYR A 213 -1.11 4.45 -14.66
N GLY A 214 -2.05 3.52 -14.81
CA GLY A 214 -1.79 2.11 -15.05
C GLY A 214 -1.48 1.33 -13.76
N VAL A 215 -1.41 0.02 -13.95
CA VAL A 215 -1.00 -0.96 -12.95
C VAL A 215 0.26 -1.63 -13.46
N TYR A 216 1.24 -1.81 -12.59
CA TYR A 216 2.54 -2.39 -12.96
C TYR A 216 2.83 -3.64 -12.14
N PHE A 217 3.63 -4.50 -12.74
CA PHE A 217 4.25 -5.65 -12.14
C PHE A 217 5.75 -5.40 -12.01
N LEU A 218 6.34 -5.90 -10.94
CA LEU A 218 7.79 -5.92 -10.76
C LEU A 218 8.27 -7.35 -10.96
N LYS A 219 9.23 -7.55 -11.85
CA LYS A 219 9.89 -8.84 -11.98
C LYS A 219 10.53 -9.23 -10.65
N GLY A 220 10.16 -10.39 -10.10
CA GLY A 220 10.54 -10.84 -8.76
C GLY A 220 9.55 -10.48 -7.64
N GLY A 221 8.45 -9.82 -8.00
CA GLY A 221 7.40 -9.41 -7.06
C GLY A 221 7.70 -8.09 -6.38
N MET A 222 6.79 -7.69 -5.47
CA MET A 222 6.90 -6.46 -4.67
C MET A 222 8.13 -6.45 -3.77
N TYR A 223 8.62 -7.63 -3.36
CA TYR A 223 9.86 -7.73 -2.58
C TYR A 223 11.08 -7.15 -3.30
N THR A 224 11.03 -7.01 -4.63
CA THR A 224 12.06 -6.32 -5.43
C THR A 224 12.28 -4.88 -4.96
N VAL A 225 11.22 -4.15 -4.57
CA VAL A 225 11.36 -2.78 -4.04
C VAL A 225 12.22 -2.78 -2.77
N VAL A 226 11.98 -3.74 -1.87
CA VAL A 226 12.74 -3.89 -0.62
C VAL A 226 14.20 -4.17 -0.92
N ASN A 227 14.47 -5.16 -1.77
CA ASN A 227 15.83 -5.52 -2.18
C ASN A 227 16.57 -4.33 -2.81
N SER A 228 15.88 -3.57 -3.65
CA SER A 228 16.44 -2.40 -4.32
C SER A 228 16.74 -1.24 -3.37
N LEU A 229 15.89 -0.98 -2.38
CA LEU A 229 16.17 0.01 -1.35
C LEU A 229 17.30 -0.43 -0.42
N VAL A 230 17.35 -1.70 -0.04
CA VAL A 230 18.44 -2.27 0.77
C VAL A 230 19.77 -2.18 0.02
N LYS A 231 19.77 -2.49 -1.28
CA LYS A 231 20.94 -2.34 -2.17
C LYS A 231 21.41 -0.89 -2.19
N LEU A 232 20.52 0.06 -2.51
CA LEU A 232 20.85 1.49 -2.54
C LEU A 232 21.37 1.99 -1.19
N PHE A 233 20.73 1.58 -0.09
CA PHE A 233 21.14 1.96 1.26
C PHE A 233 22.56 1.50 1.60
N LYS A 234 22.92 0.26 1.24
CA LYS A 234 24.27 -0.28 1.43
C LYS A 234 25.30 0.38 0.51
N GLU A 235 24.94 0.66 -0.75
CA GLU A 235 25.79 1.39 -1.69
C GLU A 235 26.13 2.80 -1.17
N GLN A 236 25.23 3.43 -0.42
CA GLN A 236 25.44 4.70 0.26
C GLN A 236 26.19 4.58 1.60
N GLY A 237 26.67 3.39 1.97
CA GLY A 237 27.41 3.15 3.22
C GLY A 237 26.54 3.01 4.47
N GLY A 238 25.22 2.85 4.32
CA GLY A 238 24.30 2.64 5.44
C GLY A 238 24.47 1.27 6.10
N THR A 239 24.21 1.19 7.41
CA THR A 239 24.31 -0.07 8.16
C THR A 239 22.94 -0.68 8.44
N LEU A 240 22.70 -1.92 8.02
CA LEU A 240 21.47 -2.68 8.31
C LEU A 240 21.78 -3.86 9.23
N LYS A 241 21.20 -3.84 10.44
CA LYS A 241 21.30 -4.91 11.43
C LYS A 241 19.98 -5.69 11.50
N LEU A 242 19.99 -6.92 10.99
CA LEU A 242 18.87 -7.86 11.03
C LEU A 242 18.90 -8.68 12.33
N ALA A 243 17.80 -9.35 12.67
CA ALA A 243 17.64 -10.13 13.89
C ALA A 243 18.09 -9.38 15.16
N THR A 244 17.89 -8.05 15.17
CA THR A 244 18.38 -7.15 16.21
C THR A 244 17.18 -6.35 16.77
N PRO A 245 16.35 -6.97 17.62
CA PRO A 245 15.20 -6.30 18.21
C PRO A 245 15.63 -5.15 19.12
N VAL A 246 14.99 -4.00 18.93
CA VAL A 246 15.14 -2.85 19.83
C VAL A 246 14.20 -3.04 21.01
N GLN A 247 14.72 -2.89 22.23
CA GLN A 247 13.96 -3.11 23.46
C GLN A 247 13.23 -1.83 23.88
N GLU A 248 13.88 -0.67 23.79
CA GLU A 248 13.29 0.62 24.13
C GLU A 248 13.96 1.78 23.39
N ILE A 249 13.25 2.89 23.27
CA ILE A 249 13.78 4.21 22.92
C ILE A 249 14.20 4.90 24.21
N ILE A 250 15.45 5.32 24.28
CA ILE A 250 16.00 6.01 25.45
C ILE A 250 15.60 7.47 25.37
N ILE A 251 14.80 7.95 26.32
CA ILE A 251 14.29 9.32 26.36
C ILE A 251 14.82 10.01 27.62
N LYS A 252 15.42 11.19 27.46
CA LYS A 252 15.88 12.07 28.54
C LYS A 252 15.36 13.48 28.30
N ASP A 253 14.78 14.10 29.33
CA ASP A 253 14.25 15.47 29.25
C ASP A 253 13.33 15.70 28.05
N LYS A 254 12.44 14.72 27.77
CA LYS A 254 11.50 14.70 26.63
C LYS A 254 12.17 14.63 25.24
N VAL A 255 13.44 14.26 25.18
CA VAL A 255 14.21 14.08 23.93
C VAL A 255 14.66 12.63 23.80
N ALA A 256 14.47 12.03 22.62
CA ALA A 256 15.02 10.71 22.31
C ALA A 256 16.54 10.83 22.06
N VAL A 257 17.34 10.11 22.84
CA VAL A 257 18.82 10.19 22.82
C VAL A 257 19.50 8.88 22.40
N GLY A 258 18.72 7.92 21.91
CA GLY A 258 19.21 6.62 21.47
C GLY A 258 18.18 5.50 21.64
N ILE A 259 18.66 4.28 21.50
CA ILE A 259 17.88 3.05 21.63
C ILE A 259 18.62 2.04 22.52
N ARG A 260 17.91 1.06 23.05
CA ARG A 260 18.51 -0.09 23.75
C ARG A 260 18.40 -1.36 22.92
N VAL A 261 19.53 -2.06 22.77
CA VAL A 261 19.64 -3.33 22.05
C VAL A 261 20.48 -4.27 22.89
N ASN A 262 20.03 -5.51 23.11
CA ASN A 262 20.72 -6.51 23.93
C ASN A 262 21.13 -5.97 25.32
N ASN A 263 20.25 -5.21 25.96
CA ASN A 263 20.46 -4.50 27.22
C ASN A 263 21.51 -3.37 27.20
N HIS A 264 22.16 -3.12 26.05
CA HIS A 264 23.16 -2.08 25.89
C HIS A 264 22.57 -0.81 25.25
N PRO A 265 22.89 0.39 25.77
CA PRO A 265 22.48 1.64 25.16
C PRO A 265 23.30 1.92 23.90
N ILE A 266 22.61 2.32 22.84
CA ILE A 266 23.19 2.82 21.58
C ILE A 266 22.72 4.26 21.44
N HIS A 267 23.64 5.21 21.58
CA HIS A 267 23.34 6.63 21.46
C HIS A 267 23.28 7.09 20.00
N SER A 268 22.33 7.98 19.70
CA SER A 268 22.19 8.63 18.39
C SER A 268 21.56 10.01 18.55
N ASP A 269 21.88 10.93 17.63
CA ASP A 269 21.33 12.29 17.63
C ASP A 269 19.82 12.30 17.34
N TYR A 270 19.36 11.34 16.53
CA TYR A 270 17.95 11.16 16.19
C TYR A 270 17.55 9.69 16.21
N VAL A 271 16.28 9.44 16.52
CA VAL A 271 15.65 8.12 16.44
C VAL A 271 14.42 8.23 15.54
N LEU A 272 14.34 7.39 14.51
CA LEU A 272 13.16 7.25 13.67
C LEU A 272 12.52 5.89 13.94
N CYS A 273 11.29 5.89 14.47
CA CYS A 273 10.54 4.67 14.72
C CYS A 273 9.62 4.39 13.53
N ASN A 274 9.86 3.29 12.82
CA ASN A 274 9.00 2.78 11.75
C ASN A 274 8.24 1.50 12.16
N ALA A 275 8.25 1.17 13.46
CA ALA A 275 7.42 0.11 14.00
C ALA A 275 5.93 0.53 14.03
N ASP A 276 5.06 -0.46 14.12
CA ASP A 276 3.63 -0.25 14.30
C ASP A 276 3.36 0.66 15.53
N PHE A 277 2.49 1.65 15.39
CA PHE A 277 2.34 2.72 16.39
C PHE A 277 1.87 2.21 17.77
N PRO A 278 0.77 1.44 17.89
CA PRO A 278 0.38 0.82 19.15
C PRO A 278 1.52 0.03 19.80
N THR A 279 2.15 -0.84 19.01
CA THR A 279 3.25 -1.71 19.48
C THR A 279 4.45 -0.88 19.95
N ALA A 280 4.82 0.15 19.19
CA ALA A 280 5.93 1.05 19.53
C ALA A 280 5.65 1.82 20.81
N MET A 281 4.44 2.33 20.99
CA MET A 281 4.07 3.06 22.20
C MET A 281 4.13 2.16 23.43
N THR A 282 3.49 0.98 23.39
CA THR A 282 3.39 0.08 24.55
C THR A 282 4.71 -0.62 24.88
N THR A 283 5.50 -0.98 23.86
CA THR A 283 6.72 -1.78 24.03
C THR A 283 7.99 -0.93 24.03
N LEU A 284 8.17 -0.06 23.04
CA LEU A 284 9.43 0.68 22.87
C LEU A 284 9.51 1.93 23.74
N ILE A 285 8.40 2.42 24.30
CA ILE A 285 8.37 3.54 25.24
C ILE A 285 7.74 3.05 26.54
N PRO A 286 8.36 2.15 27.32
CA PRO A 286 7.71 1.47 28.45
C PRO A 286 7.23 2.44 29.54
N ASN A 287 7.88 3.59 29.71
CA ASN A 287 7.42 4.63 30.64
C ASN A 287 6.29 5.46 30.01
N GLU A 288 5.07 5.28 30.51
CA GLU A 288 3.86 5.97 30.07
C GLU A 288 3.95 7.50 30.14
N GLN A 289 4.73 8.04 31.08
CA GLN A 289 4.93 9.50 31.22
C GLN A 289 5.57 10.13 29.97
N ASN A 290 6.28 9.33 29.16
CA ASN A 290 6.92 9.77 27.92
C ASN A 290 5.99 9.67 26.70
N ARG A 291 4.77 9.12 26.83
CA ARG A 291 3.82 8.91 25.71
C ARG A 291 2.81 10.05 25.54
N GLY A 292 2.83 11.03 26.44
CA GLY A 292 1.87 12.13 26.44
C GLY A 292 0.44 11.63 26.60
N GLN A 293 -0.40 11.87 25.59
CA GLN A 293 -1.81 11.47 25.64
C GLN A 293 -2.07 9.98 25.32
N TYR A 294 -1.07 9.23 24.86
CA TYR A 294 -1.23 7.85 24.39
C TYR A 294 -0.96 6.84 25.52
N THR A 295 -1.88 6.83 26.49
CA THR A 295 -1.90 5.87 27.59
C THR A 295 -2.26 4.46 27.11
N ASP A 296 -1.96 3.43 27.91
CA ASP A 296 -2.31 2.04 27.57
C ASP A 296 -3.83 1.90 27.34
N GLN A 297 -4.63 2.54 28.19
CA GLN A 297 -6.08 2.55 28.05
C GLN A 297 -6.56 3.23 26.77
N LYS A 298 -5.88 4.30 26.31
CA LYS A 298 -6.25 4.99 25.08
C LYS A 298 -5.91 4.12 23.87
N ILE A 299 -4.72 3.51 23.87
CA ILE A 299 -4.26 2.62 22.79
C ILE A 299 -5.17 1.39 22.67
N ALA A 300 -5.55 0.78 23.79
CA ALA A 300 -6.46 -0.37 23.81
C ALA A 300 -7.88 -0.06 23.29
N LYS A 301 -8.29 1.21 23.30
CA LYS A 301 -9.59 1.67 22.80
C LYS A 301 -9.53 2.24 21.37
N MET A 302 -8.38 2.20 20.70
CA MET A 302 -8.27 2.65 19.32
C MET A 302 -9.01 1.70 18.38
N ASP A 303 -9.67 2.27 17.38
CA ASP A 303 -10.24 1.49 16.29
C ASP A 303 -9.11 1.06 15.34
N TYR A 304 -9.04 -0.24 15.05
CA TYR A 304 -8.09 -0.83 14.12
C TYR A 304 -8.75 -1.14 12.77
N SER A 305 -7.97 -1.05 11.69
CA SER A 305 -8.40 -1.51 10.38
C SER A 305 -8.63 -3.02 10.39
N CYS A 306 -9.45 -3.52 9.48
CA CYS A 306 -9.69 -4.96 9.36
C CYS A 306 -8.42 -5.76 9.02
N SER A 307 -8.40 -7.02 9.46
CA SER A 307 -7.42 -8.02 9.04
C SER A 307 -7.82 -8.65 7.71
N CYS A 308 -6.91 -9.44 7.14
CA CYS A 308 -7.19 -10.30 6.00
C CYS A 308 -6.81 -11.75 6.27
N LEU A 309 -7.58 -12.68 5.73
CA LEU A 309 -7.20 -14.08 5.61
C LEU A 309 -6.74 -14.31 4.18
N VAL A 310 -5.48 -14.71 4.00
CA VAL A 310 -4.87 -14.96 2.68
C VAL A 310 -4.45 -16.42 2.59
N LEU A 311 -4.81 -17.08 1.50
CA LEU A 311 -4.41 -18.45 1.18
C LEU A 311 -3.43 -18.44 0.01
N TYR A 312 -2.23 -18.95 0.22
CA TYR A 312 -1.21 -19.12 -0.82
C TYR A 312 -1.24 -20.56 -1.33
N LEU A 313 -1.59 -20.75 -2.61
CA LEU A 313 -1.78 -22.06 -3.22
C LEU A 313 -0.79 -22.26 -4.38
N GLY A 314 0.18 -23.14 -4.19
CA GLY A 314 1.07 -23.61 -5.25
C GLY A 314 0.45 -24.78 -6.02
N LEU A 315 0.23 -24.62 -7.32
CA LEU A 315 -0.35 -25.66 -8.17
C LEU A 315 0.73 -26.35 -9.03
N ASP A 316 0.57 -27.65 -9.29
CA ASP A 316 1.53 -28.42 -10.12
C ASP A 316 1.16 -28.46 -11.60
N LYS A 317 -0.02 -27.94 -11.94
CA LYS A 317 -0.41 -27.75 -13.34
C LYS A 317 0.00 -26.37 -13.79
N ASN A 318 0.65 -26.31 -14.95
CA ASN A 318 0.85 -25.06 -15.67
C ASN A 318 -0.49 -24.64 -16.27
N THR A 319 -1.40 -24.14 -15.45
CA THR A 319 -2.59 -23.43 -15.91
C THR A 319 -2.11 -22.07 -16.37
N GLN A 320 -1.49 -22.01 -17.55
CA GLN A 320 -1.11 -20.73 -18.15
C GLN A 320 -2.38 -19.99 -18.56
N PRO A 321 -2.65 -18.80 -18.02
CA PRO A 321 -2.88 -17.65 -18.85
C PRO A 321 -1.49 -17.06 -19.17
N LYS A 322 -1.19 -16.88 -20.45
CA LYS A 322 0.01 -16.17 -20.90
C LYS A 322 0.06 -14.82 -20.17
N HIS A 323 1.11 -14.55 -19.41
CA HIS A 323 1.51 -13.21 -18.92
C HIS A 323 0.42 -12.27 -18.38
N TYR A 324 -0.48 -12.70 -17.49
CA TYR A 324 -1.34 -11.72 -16.80
C TYR A 324 -1.52 -12.08 -15.33
N THR A 325 -1.47 -11.07 -14.46
CA THR A 325 -2.18 -11.09 -13.18
C THR A 325 -3.66 -11.18 -13.52
N ARG A 326 -4.17 -12.39 -13.76
CA ARG A 326 -5.60 -12.61 -13.90
C ARG A 326 -6.17 -12.53 -12.49
N SER A 327 -6.42 -11.32 -12.00
CA SER A 327 -7.24 -11.05 -10.82
C SER A 327 -8.66 -11.55 -11.10
N THR A 328 -8.83 -12.87 -11.14
CA THR A 328 -10.10 -13.51 -11.49
C THR A 328 -10.95 -13.46 -10.25
N LEU A 329 -11.81 -12.45 -10.17
CA LEU A 329 -12.84 -12.37 -9.15
C LEU A 329 -13.99 -13.27 -9.58
N HIS A 330 -14.24 -14.34 -8.85
CA HIS A 330 -15.26 -15.33 -9.21
C HIS A 330 -16.69 -14.93 -8.78
N LYS A 331 -16.87 -13.87 -8.00
CA LYS A 331 -18.21 -13.37 -7.61
C LYS A 331 -18.13 -12.01 -6.92
N ILE A 332 -18.80 -10.99 -7.47
CA ILE A 332 -19.09 -9.75 -6.72
C ILE A 332 -20.54 -9.87 -6.24
N SER A 333 -20.76 -10.18 -4.96
CA SER A 333 -22.08 -10.06 -4.33
C SER A 333 -22.03 -8.95 -3.29
N ALA A 334 -22.67 -7.84 -3.63
CA ALA A 334 -22.65 -6.59 -2.88
C ALA A 334 -23.60 -6.56 -1.65
N LYS A 335 -24.42 -7.59 -1.44
CA LYS A 335 -25.53 -7.55 -0.46
C LYS A 335 -25.28 -8.27 0.87
N THR A 336 -24.22 -9.06 0.99
CA THR A 336 -23.83 -9.74 2.23
C THR A 336 -22.31 -9.83 2.27
N SER A 337 -21.72 -9.70 3.47
CA SER A 337 -20.27 -9.69 3.76
C SER A 337 -19.43 -10.26 2.62
N PRO A 338 -18.79 -9.41 1.81
CA PRO A 338 -18.35 -9.87 0.52
C PRO A 338 -17.10 -10.73 0.65
N ILE A 339 -17.21 -11.99 0.26
CA ILE A 339 -16.08 -12.89 0.09
C ILE A 339 -15.54 -12.64 -1.31
N TYR A 340 -14.41 -11.94 -1.40
CA TYR A 340 -13.70 -11.72 -2.66
C TYR A 340 -12.56 -12.74 -2.78
N LEU A 341 -12.64 -13.60 -3.80
CA LEU A 341 -11.54 -14.49 -4.19
C LEU A 341 -10.68 -13.75 -5.21
N THR A 342 -9.50 -13.31 -4.79
CA THR A 342 -8.44 -12.85 -5.70
C THR A 342 -7.45 -13.99 -5.90
N THR A 343 -7.10 -14.26 -7.15
CA THR A 343 -6.06 -15.23 -7.52
C THR A 343 -4.92 -14.47 -8.19
N ALA A 344 -3.71 -14.63 -7.69
CA ALA A 344 -2.49 -14.14 -8.32
C ALA A 344 -1.60 -15.35 -8.60
N SER A 345 -1.31 -15.63 -9.87
CA SER A 345 -0.46 -16.74 -10.29
C SER A 345 0.97 -16.25 -10.53
N TYR A 346 1.94 -16.84 -9.84
CA TYR A 346 3.37 -16.57 -10.03
C TYR A 346 4.10 -17.80 -10.61
N GLN A 347 5.19 -17.57 -11.33
CA GLN A 347 5.99 -18.64 -12.00
C GLN A 347 6.47 -19.71 -11.02
N LYS A 348 6.50 -20.97 -11.47
CA LYS A 348 7.01 -22.14 -10.73
C LYS A 348 8.25 -22.73 -11.41
N ILE A 349 9.23 -23.15 -10.59
CA ILE A 349 10.22 -24.20 -10.90
C ILE A 349 9.76 -25.49 -10.18
N PRO A 350 9.74 -26.68 -10.82
CA PRO A 350 8.80 -27.75 -10.46
C PRO A 350 9.24 -28.63 -9.27
N ARG A 351 8.41 -28.78 -8.21
CA ARG A 351 7.74 -30.03 -7.74
C ARG A 351 7.28 -30.00 -6.25
N ILE A 352 6.18 -30.74 -5.99
CA ILE A 352 5.57 -31.19 -4.71
C ILE A 352 4.72 -30.16 -3.93
N MET A 353 3.58 -30.63 -3.39
CA MET A 353 2.49 -29.88 -2.72
C MET A 353 2.62 -29.93 -1.19
N SER A 354 2.34 -28.82 -0.51
CA SER A 354 1.86 -28.82 0.89
C SER A 354 1.03 -27.57 1.21
N MET A 355 -0.01 -27.75 2.03
CA MET A 355 -0.81 -26.66 2.62
C MET A 355 -0.09 -26.07 3.84
N PHE A 356 -0.07 -24.75 3.96
CA PHE A 356 0.35 -24.06 5.18
C PHE A 356 -0.81 -23.22 5.74
N HIS A 357 -1.06 -23.38 7.03
CA HIS A 357 -2.06 -22.62 7.78
C HIS A 357 -1.32 -21.71 8.76
N GLN A 358 -1.52 -20.40 8.67
CA GLN A 358 -1.14 -19.48 9.75
C GLN A 358 -2.31 -18.54 10.05
N ARG A 359 -2.72 -18.55 11.32
CA ARG A 359 -3.61 -17.55 11.91
C ARG A 359 -2.80 -16.27 12.16
N TRP A 360 -3.18 -15.19 11.50
CA TRP A 360 -2.80 -13.85 11.95
C TRP A 360 -3.84 -13.41 12.98
N ILE A 361 -3.48 -13.47 14.26
CA ILE A 361 -4.21 -12.75 15.30
C ILE A 361 -3.73 -11.30 15.18
N GLN A 362 -4.53 -10.45 14.54
CA GLN A 362 -4.41 -9.01 14.73
C GLN A 362 -5.05 -8.71 16.08
N VAL A 363 -4.26 -8.23 17.05
CA VAL A 363 -4.74 -7.53 18.24
C VAL A 363 -4.57 -6.05 18.00
#